data_AF-A0A355UCU5-F1
#
_entry.id   AF-A0A355UCU5-F1
#
_cell.length_a   1.000
_cell.length_b   1.000
_cell.length_c   1.000
_cell.angle_alpha   90.00
_cell.angle_beta   90.00
_cell.angle_gamma   90.00
#
_symmetry.space_group_name_H-M   'P 1'
#
loop_
_entity.id
_entity.type
_entity.pdbx_description
1 polymer ?
#
loop_
_entity_poly.entity_id
_entity_poly.type
_entity_poly.pdbx_seq_one_letter_code
_entity_poly.pdbx_strand_id
1 'polypeptide(L)' 'MVNRFQQFIKENNLFDKEQTILLAVSGGIDSMILCDLFLKSNFKFAIAH' A
#
# COMPACT_ATOMS: atom_id res chain seq x y z
N MET A 1 9.12 -4.54 8.47
CA MET A 1 8.07 -3.51 8.22
C MET A 1 6.93 -4.06 7.36
N VAL A 2 7.22 -4.70 6.22
CA VAL A 2 6.21 -5.32 5.32
C VAL A 2 5.21 -6.21 6.06
N ASN A 3 5.67 -7.12 6.93
CA ASN A 3 4.76 -8.01 7.69
C ASN A 3 3.80 -7.23 8.61
N ARG A 4 4.30 -6.20 9.30
CA ARG A 4 3.47 -5.35 10.18
C ARG A 4 2.44 -4.55 9.36
N PHE A 5 2.83 -4.09 8.18
CA PHE A 5 1.93 -3.39 7.25
C PHE A 5 0.81 -4.31 6.73
N GLN A 6 1.16 -5.53 6.28
CA GLN A 6 0.16 -6.52 5.86
C GLN A 6 -0.76 -6.97 6.99
N GLN A 7 -0.20 -7.17 8.19
CA GLN A 7 -0.98 -7.49 9.38
C GLN A 7 -1.96 -6.37 9.72
N PHE A 8 -1.51 -5.12 9.69
CA PHE A 8 -2.36 -3.96 9.95
C PHE A 8 -3.52 -3.86 8.95
N ILE A 9 -3.26 -4.06 7.66
CA ILE A 9 -4.32 -4.09 6.62
C ILE A 9 -5.36 -5.17 6.92
N LYS A 10 -4.89 -6.37 7.28
CA LYS A 10 -5.75 -7.52 7.58
C LYS A 10 -6.57 -7.31 8.85
N GLU A 11 -5.95 -6.84 9.93
CA GLU A 11 -6.64 -6.62 11.22
C GLU A 11 -7.75 -5.57 11.13
N ASN A 12 -7.57 -4.58 10.25
CA ASN A 12 -8.53 -3.50 10.05
C ASN A 12 -9.46 -3.72 8.85
N ASN A 13 -9.35 -4.86 8.15
CA ASN A 13 -10.13 -5.19 6.94
C ASN A 13 -10.16 -4.04 5.92
N LEU A 14 -9.00 -3.42 5.64
CA LEU A 14 -8.94 -2.23 4.78
C LEU A 14 -9.20 -2.55 3.30
N PHE A 15 -8.63 -3.64 2.81
CA PHE A 15 -8.79 -4.15 1.45
C PHE A 15 -8.22 -5.55 1.30
N ASP A 16 -8.63 -6.25 0.23
CA ASP A 16 -8.15 -7.57 -0.15
C ASP A 16 -7.05 -7.50 -1.21
N LYS A 17 -6.19 -8.53 -1.27
CA LYS A 17 -5.09 -8.63 -2.25
C LYS A 17 -5.54 -8.61 -3.71
N GLU A 18 -6.78 -9.01 -3.99
CA GLU A 18 -7.32 -9.02 -5.35
C GLU A 18 -7.82 -7.66 -5.82
N GLN A 19 -8.06 -6.73 -4.88
CA GLN A 19 -8.51 -5.38 -5.19
C GLN A 19 -7.35 -4.54 -5.72
N THR A 20 -7.62 -3.73 -6.74
CA THR A 20 -6.64 -2.75 -7.24
C THR A 20 -6.87 -1.43 -6.50
N ILE A 21 -5.86 -0.98 -5.75
CA ILE A 21 -5.92 0.26 -4.97
C ILE A 21 -5.28 1.41 -5.75
N LEU A 22 -5.93 2.57 -5.81
CA LEU A 22 -5.32 3.78 -6.37
C LEU A 22 -4.62 4.56 -5.25
N LEU A 23 -3.29 4.61 -5.27
CA LEU A 23 -2.49 5.37 -4.31
C LEU A 23 -2.29 6.80 -4.79
N ALA A 24 -2.74 7.76 -3.99
CA ALA A 24 -2.37 9.16 -4.14
C ALA A 24 -0.95 9.37 -3.57
N VAL A 25 0.00 9.84 -4.37
CA VAL A 25 1.38 10.09 -3.95
C VAL A 25 1.79 11.54 -4.24
N SER A 26 2.19 12.29 -3.22
CA SER A 26 2.63 13.68 -3.40
C SER A 26 4.08 13.81 -3.85
N GLY A 27 4.82 12.71 -3.95
CA GLY A 27 6.28 12.70 -4.12
C GLY A 27 7.05 12.96 -2.81
N GLY A 28 6.35 13.28 -1.72
CA GLY A 28 6.93 13.37 -0.39
C GLY A 28 7.36 12.00 0.14
N ILE A 29 8.35 11.98 1.03
CA ILE A 29 8.97 10.77 1.57
C ILE A 29 7.95 9.78 2.15
N ASP A 30 6.95 10.28 2.87
CA ASP A 30 5.92 9.43 3.49
C ASP A 30 5.09 8.68 2.43
N SER A 31 4.67 9.40 1.39
CA SER A 31 3.89 8.81 0.29
C SER A 31 4.70 7.81 -0.54
N MET A 32 6.00 8.06 -0.70
CA MET A 32 6.90 7.15 -1.39
C MET A 32 7.21 5.90 -0.58
N ILE A 33 7.32 6.00 0.76
CA ILE A 33 7.44 4.84 1.64
C ILE A 33 6.17 3.98 1.58
N LEU A 34 4.98 4.59 1.55
CA LEU A 34 3.73 3.84 1.36
C LEU A 34 3.72 3.08 0.02
N CYS A 35 4.11 3.74 -1.06
CA CYS A 35 4.25 3.12 -2.38
C CYS A 35 5.22 1.91 -2.35
N ASP A 36 6.39 2.07 -1.73
CA ASP A 36 7.37 0.99 -1.56
C ASP A 36 6.83 -0.18 -0.73
N LEU A 37 6.03 0.08 0.30
CA LEU A 37 5.37 -0.96 1.09
C LEU A 37 4.32 -1.72 0.28
N PHE A 38 3.59 -1.06 -0.63
CA PHE A 38 2.66 -1.71 -1.56
C PHE A 38 3.40 -2.61 -2.56
N LEU A 39 4.49 -2.10 -3.15
CA LEU A 39 5.37 -2.87 -4.06
C LEU A 39 5.93 -4.12 -3.37
N LYS A 40 6.54 -3.95 -2.20
CA LYS A 40 7.15 -5.07 -1.45
C LYS A 40 6.13 -6.07 -0.91
N SER A 41 4.87 -5.65 -0.75
CA SER A 41 3.78 -6.53 -0.31
C SER A 41 3.09 -7.26 -1.45
N ASN A 42 3.49 -6.99 -2.70
CA ASN A 42 2.89 -7.55 -3.91
C ASN A 42 1.36 -7.32 -3.99
N PHE A 43 0.91 -6.13 -3.56
CA PHE A 43 -0.48 -5.70 -3.74
C PHE A 43 -0.69 -5.22 -5.18
N LYS A 44 -1.91 -5.34 -5.69
CA LYS A 44 -2.30 -4.72 -6.97
C LYS A 44 -2.63 -3.25 -6.70
N PHE A 45 -1.94 -2.34 -7.36
CA PHE A 45 -2.21 -0.91 -7.19
C PHE A 45 -1.82 -0.09 -8.41
N ALA A 46 -2.39 1.11 -8.52
CA ALA A 46 -2.05 2.15 -9.46
C ALA A 46 -1.65 3.42 -8.69
N ILE A 47 -1.02 4.37 -9.37
CA ILE A 47 -0.53 5.61 -8.77
C ILE A 47 -1.23 6.81 -9.41
N ALA A 48 -1.70 7.73 -8.58
CA ALA A 48 -2.08 9.09 -8.96
C ALA A 48 -1.14 10.06 -8.24
N HIS A 49 -0.51 10.97 -8.98
CA HIS A 49 0.38 12.00 -8.41
C HIS A 49 -0.41 13.26 -8.06
#